data_AF-A0A6P2CWD4-F1
#
_entry.id   AF-A0A6P2CWD4-F1
#
_cell.length_a   1.000
_cell.length_b   1.000
_cell.length_c   1.000
_cell.angle_alpha   90.00
_cell.angle_beta   90.00
_cell.angle_gamma   90.00
#
_symmetry.space_group_name_H-M   'P 1'
#
loop_
_entity.id
_entity.type
_entity.pdbx_description
1 polymer ?
#
loop_
_entity_poly.entity_id
_entity_poly.type
_entity_poly.pdbx_seq_one_letter_code
_entity_poly.pdbx_strand_id
1 'polypeptide(L)'
;MVIREAGAELDVSGAPAELREVAHVLTQMEAGHGHEFAADTVADPAPYTRVLAAFRVATSGGPVRVSVVGNALLVTGAPEMLARLAGFFAFSDADQHGTHQHHEWWEGNESVAPGSRPLTITRS
;
A
#
# COMPACT_ATOMS: atom_id res chain seq x y z
N MET A 1 11.97 1.03 -1.35
CA MET A 1 10.59 0.83 -1.83
C MET A 1 10.28 1.86 -2.91
N VAL A 2 9.64 1.44 -3.99
CA VAL A 2 9.18 2.28 -5.10
C VAL A 2 7.66 2.25 -5.13
N ILE A 3 7.03 3.38 -5.46
CA ILE A 3 5.57 3.47 -5.61
C ILE A 3 5.29 4.02 -6.99
N ARG A 4 4.51 3.28 -7.78
CA ARG A 4 4.19 3.63 -9.17
C ARG A 4 2.70 3.81 -9.37
N GLU A 5 2.34 4.65 -10.34
CA GLU A 5 0.95 4.96 -10.67
C GLU A 5 0.75 5.01 -12.19
N ALA A 6 -0.35 4.42 -12.66
CA ALA A 6 -0.84 4.56 -14.03
C ALA A 6 -2.37 4.55 -14.07
N GLY A 7 -2.98 5.69 -14.41
CA GLY A 7 -4.44 5.80 -14.44
C GLY A 7 -5.05 5.53 -13.07
N ALA A 8 -5.78 4.42 -12.92
CA ALA A 8 -6.37 3.99 -11.65
C ALA A 8 -5.48 3.02 -10.86
N GLU A 9 -4.50 2.39 -11.50
CA GLU A 9 -3.66 1.34 -10.92
C GLU A 9 -2.51 1.93 -10.10
N LEU A 10 -2.14 1.22 -9.04
CA LEU A 10 -1.04 1.54 -8.14
C LEU A 10 -0.19 0.28 -7.91
N ASP A 11 1.12 0.46 -7.87
CA ASP A 11 2.09 -0.57 -7.44
C ASP A 11 2.93 -0.03 -6.29
N VAL A 12 3.11 -0.86 -5.26
CA VAL A 12 4.12 -0.68 -4.24
C VAL A 12 5.07 -1.86 -4.33
N SER A 13 6.33 -1.60 -4.67
CA SER A 13 7.36 -2.63 -4.78
C SER A 13 8.56 -2.35 -3.91
N GLY A 14 9.16 -3.41 -3.37
CA GLY A 14 10.35 -3.27 -2.53
C GLY A 14 10.91 -4.61 -2.09
N ALA A 15 12.04 -4.54 -1.41
CA ALA A 15 12.64 -5.71 -0.81
C ALA A 15 11.74 -6.24 0.33
N PRO A 16 11.75 -7.55 0.63
CA PRO A 16 10.92 -8.12 1.70
C PRO A 16 11.04 -7.39 3.05
N ALA A 17 12.25 -6.93 3.40
CA ALA A 17 12.47 -6.16 4.63
C ALA A 17 11.69 -4.83 4.66
N GLU A 18 11.68 -4.08 3.55
CA GLU A 18 10.97 -2.81 3.44
C GLU A 18 9.46 -3.02 3.50
N LEU A 19 8.95 -4.05 2.82
CA LEU A 19 7.52 -4.37 2.83
C LEU A 19 7.09 -4.85 4.24
N ARG A 20 7.90 -5.65 4.91
CA ARG A 20 7.63 -6.06 6.30
C ARG A 20 7.68 -4.89 7.29
N GLU A 21 8.49 -3.86 7.05
CA GLU A 21 8.47 -2.63 7.85
C GLU A 21 7.12 -1.93 7.73
N VAL A 22 6.59 -1.81 6.50
CA VAL A 22 5.24 -1.28 6.27
C VAL A 22 4.19 -2.13 6.99
N ALA A 23 4.27 -3.46 6.87
CA ALA A 23 3.37 -4.37 7.57
C ALA A 23 3.41 -4.15 9.09
N HIS A 24 4.62 -4.04 9.66
CA HIS A 24 4.80 -3.84 11.09
C HIS A 24 4.12 -2.55 11.55
N VAL A 25 4.38 -1.43 10.89
CA VAL A 25 3.73 -0.14 11.21
C VAL A 25 2.21 -0.23 11.11
N LEU A 26 1.68 -0.83 10.05
CA LEU A 26 0.23 -1.00 9.85
C LEU A 26 -0.44 -1.76 11.01
N THR A 27 0.24 -2.78 11.57
CA THR A 27 -0.27 -3.53 12.74
C THR A 27 -0.24 -2.75 14.05
N GLN A 28 0.55 -1.68 14.14
CA GLN A 28 0.72 -0.85 15.33
C GLN A 28 -0.04 0.48 15.25
N MET A 29 -0.79 0.72 14.17
CA MET A 29 -1.50 1.99 13.98
C MET A 29 -2.61 2.16 15.01
N GLU A 30 -2.54 3.25 15.77
CA GLU A 30 -3.57 3.64 16.72
C GLU A 30 -4.49 4.73 16.15
N ALA A 31 -5.71 4.83 16.68
CA ALA A 31 -6.66 5.87 16.28
C ALA A 31 -6.06 7.28 16.44
N GLY A 32 -6.27 8.14 15.44
CA GLY A 32 -5.74 9.51 15.39
C GLY A 32 -4.28 9.62 14.93
N HIS A 33 -3.58 8.52 14.68
CA HIS A 33 -2.19 8.52 14.22
C HIS A 33 -2.06 8.39 12.70
N GLY A 34 -0.93 8.89 12.20
CA GLY A 34 -0.49 8.73 10.82
C GLY A 34 0.98 8.38 10.74
N HIS A 35 1.38 7.78 9.63
CA HIS A 35 2.76 7.44 9.33
C HIS A 35 3.07 7.72 7.85
N GLU A 36 4.31 8.04 7.54
CA GLU A 36 4.77 8.29 6.17
C GLU A 36 6.06 7.53 5.89
N PHE A 37 6.08 6.76 4.80
CA PHE A 37 7.27 6.14 4.25
C PHE A 37 7.72 6.92 3.02
N ALA A 38 9.01 7.25 2.97
CA ALA A 38 9.61 7.80 1.76
C ALA A 38 9.72 6.72 0.69
N ALA A 39 9.46 7.09 -0.57
CA ALA A 39 9.66 6.23 -1.72
C ALA A 39 10.88 6.67 -2.54
N ASP A 40 11.47 5.73 -3.25
CA ASP A 40 12.49 6.02 -4.24
C ASP A 40 11.86 6.69 -5.47
N THR A 41 12.20 7.96 -5.66
CA THR A 41 11.67 8.82 -6.74
C THR A 41 12.58 8.87 -7.97
N VAL A 42 13.75 8.21 -7.95
CA VAL A 42 14.64 8.13 -9.11
C VAL A 42 14.47 6.83 -9.90
N ALA A 43 13.64 5.92 -9.41
CA ALA A 43 13.31 4.67 -10.09
C ALA A 43 12.58 4.90 -11.42
N ASP A 44 12.77 3.99 -12.38
CA ASP A 44 12.02 3.99 -13.63
C ASP A 44 10.53 3.70 -13.35
N PRO A 45 9.61 4.59 -13.75
CA PRO A 45 8.18 4.33 -13.61
C PRO A 45 7.68 3.23 -14.55
N ALA A 46 8.37 2.86 -15.63
CA ALA A 46 7.84 1.92 -16.61
C ALA A 46 7.41 0.56 -15.98
N PRO A 47 6.26 -0.01 -16.38
CA PRO A 47 5.33 0.43 -17.43
C PRO A 47 4.32 1.51 -16.99
N TYR A 48 4.43 2.01 -15.76
CA TYR A 48 3.56 3.04 -15.20
C TYR A 48 3.93 4.45 -15.68
N THR A 49 3.11 5.46 -15.37
CA THR A 49 3.28 6.82 -15.88
C THR A 49 4.13 7.71 -14.97
N ARG A 50 4.17 7.43 -13.66
CA ARG A 50 5.01 8.17 -12.71
C ARG A 50 5.33 7.38 -11.44
N VAL A 51 6.35 7.86 -10.73
CA VAL A 51 6.67 7.45 -9.35
C VAL A 51 6.07 8.45 -8.35
N LEU A 52 5.50 7.94 -7.27
CA LEU A 52 5.02 8.74 -6.14
C LEU A 52 6.14 8.88 -5.10
N ALA A 53 6.16 9.99 -4.37
CA ALA A 53 7.23 10.31 -3.42
C ALA A 53 7.05 9.66 -2.03
N ALA A 54 5.84 9.27 -1.68
CA ALA A 54 5.56 8.75 -0.35
C ALA A 54 4.37 7.79 -0.31
N PHE A 55 4.42 6.89 0.67
CA PHE A 55 3.28 6.12 1.15
C PHE A 55 2.84 6.68 2.51
N ARG A 56 1.67 7.31 2.56
CA ARG A 56 1.02 7.81 3.76
C ARG A 56 -0.04 6.83 4.25
N VAL A 57 -0.02 6.57 5.54
CA VAL A 57 -1.07 5.85 6.26
C VAL A 57 -1.66 6.79 7.30
N ALA A 58 -2.98 6.85 7.40
CA ALA A 58 -3.65 7.55 8.49
C ALA A 58 -4.83 6.73 8.98
N THR A 59 -5.06 6.67 10.30
CA THR A 59 -6.25 6.01 10.81
C THR A 59 -7.50 6.84 10.55
N SER A 60 -8.56 6.14 10.17
CA SER A 60 -9.92 6.68 10.01
C SER A 60 -10.91 5.67 10.59
N GLY A 61 -12.21 5.93 10.47
CA GLY A 61 -13.21 4.86 10.64
C GLY A 61 -13.34 4.00 9.39
N GLY A 62 -13.89 2.79 9.53
CA GLY A 62 -14.37 1.97 8.42
C GLY A 62 -13.29 1.20 7.65
N PRO A 63 -13.64 0.69 6.44
CA PRO A 63 -12.76 -0.15 5.62
C PRO A 63 -11.55 0.61 5.07
N VAL A 64 -10.57 -0.14 4.57
CA VAL A 64 -9.38 0.41 3.92
C VAL A 64 -9.77 1.17 2.66
N ARG A 65 -9.34 2.43 2.55
CA ARG A 65 -9.43 3.23 1.33
C ARG A 65 -8.04 3.55 0.83
N VAL A 66 -7.74 3.11 -0.40
CA VAL A 66 -6.54 3.46 -1.14
C VAL A 66 -6.87 4.62 -2.08
N SER A 67 -6.06 5.67 -2.04
CA SER A 67 -6.20 6.86 -2.87
C SER A 67 -4.85 7.50 -3.17
N VAL A 68 -4.82 8.52 -4.04
CA VAL A 68 -3.63 9.34 -4.28
C VAL A 68 -3.95 10.78 -3.92
N VAL A 69 -3.10 11.41 -3.12
CA VAL A 69 -3.22 12.83 -2.73
C VAL A 69 -1.93 13.54 -3.10
N GLY A 70 -1.99 14.39 -4.12
CA GLY A 70 -0.82 15.07 -4.68
C GLY A 70 0.18 14.07 -5.26
N ASN A 71 1.35 13.96 -4.62
CA ASN A 71 2.42 13.04 -5.02
C ASN A 71 2.64 11.88 -4.03
N ALA A 72 1.60 11.49 -3.29
CA ALA A 72 1.66 10.41 -2.31
C ALA A 72 0.50 9.44 -2.49
N LEU A 73 0.80 8.15 -2.29
CA LEU A 73 -0.19 7.12 -2.00
C LEU A 73 -0.74 7.39 -0.60
N LEU A 74 -2.06 7.44 -0.45
CA LEU A 74 -2.72 7.57 0.85
C LEU A 74 -3.61 6.35 1.10
N VAL A 75 -3.35 5.67 2.21
CA VAL A 75 -4.21 4.63 2.76
C VAL A 75 -4.83 5.10 4.06
N THR A 76 -6.15 4.99 4.16
CA THR A 76 -6.88 5.24 5.40
C THR A 76 -7.74 4.05 5.79
N GLY A 77 -8.01 3.86 7.07
CA GLY A 77 -8.93 2.84 7.55
C GLY A 77 -8.93 2.73 9.07
N ALA A 78 -9.87 1.97 9.61
CA ALA A 78 -9.86 1.60 11.02
C ALA A 78 -8.59 0.78 11.35
N PRO A 79 -8.02 0.92 12.57
CA PRO A 79 -6.83 0.16 12.99
C PRO A 79 -6.89 -1.33 12.65
N GLU A 80 -8.01 -1.99 12.93
CA GLU A 80 -8.23 -3.40 12.63
C GLU A 80 -8.27 -3.71 11.13
N MET A 81 -8.68 -2.77 10.29
CA MET A 81 -8.68 -2.91 8.84
C MET A 81 -7.28 -2.68 8.26
N LEU A 82 -6.52 -1.72 8.80
CA LEU A 82 -5.12 -1.51 8.45
C LEU A 82 -4.25 -2.71 8.86
N ALA A 83 -4.54 -3.33 10.02
CA ALA A 83 -3.89 -4.56 10.43
C ALA A 83 -4.17 -5.74 9.47
N ARG A 84 -5.36 -5.80 8.86
CA ARG A 84 -5.65 -6.78 7.78
C ARG A 84 -4.87 -6.46 6.51
N LEU A 85 -4.77 -5.18 6.13
CA LEU A 85 -3.96 -4.75 5.00
C LEU A 85 -2.48 -5.15 5.17
N ALA A 86 -1.96 -5.14 6.40
CA ALA A 86 -0.58 -5.54 6.68
C ALA A 86 -0.24 -6.94 6.16
N GLY A 87 -1.22 -7.86 6.09
CA GLY A 87 -1.03 -9.21 5.53
C GLY A 87 -0.60 -9.20 4.05
N PHE A 88 -1.00 -8.18 3.28
CA PHE A 88 -0.61 -8.04 1.88
C PHE A 88 0.86 -7.64 1.68
N PHE A 89 1.50 -7.17 2.75
CA PHE A 89 2.91 -6.77 2.77
C PHE A 89 3.82 -7.85 3.39
N ALA A 90 3.26 -8.95 3.87
CA ALA A 90 3.96 -9.98 4.65
C ALA A 90 4.78 -10.96 3.78
N PHE A 91 5.64 -10.43 2.90
CA PHE A 91 6.51 -11.25 2.06
C PHE A 91 7.65 -11.89 2.86
N SER A 92 7.91 -13.16 2.57
CA SER A 92 9.05 -13.91 3.12
C SER A 92 10.31 -13.70 2.27
N ASP A 93 11.46 -13.97 2.86
CA ASP A 93 12.73 -13.95 2.10
C ASP A 93 12.79 -15.09 1.07
N ALA A 94 12.01 -16.15 1.28
CA ALA A 94 11.92 -17.32 0.39
C ALA A 94 10.96 -17.13 -0.79
N ASP A 95 10.13 -16.09 -0.78
CA ASP A 95 9.22 -15.79 -1.89
C ASP A 95 10.04 -15.51 -3.17
N GLN A 96 9.45 -15.68 -4.35
CA GLN A 96 10.16 -15.41 -5.60
C GLN A 96 10.10 -13.92 -5.97
N HIS A 97 11.08 -13.46 -6.75
CA HIS A 97 11.05 -12.10 -7.29
C HIS A 97 9.84 -11.96 -8.21
N GLY A 98 9.08 -10.88 -8.06
CA GLY A 98 7.84 -10.64 -8.81
C GLY A 98 6.59 -11.29 -8.22
N THR A 99 6.71 -12.04 -7.11
CA THR A 99 5.53 -12.43 -6.32
C THR A 99 4.80 -11.17 -5.89
N HIS A 100 3.49 -11.12 -6.10
CA HIS A 100 2.68 -9.95 -5.80
C HIS A 100 1.31 -10.33 -5.23
N GLN A 101 0.68 -9.36 -4.58
CA GLN A 101 -0.64 -9.48 -3.98
C GLN A 101 -1.51 -8.31 -4.45
N HIS A 102 -2.81 -8.58 -4.63
CA HIS A 102 -3.78 -7.59 -5.11
C HIS A 102 -4.73 -7.18 -3.98
N HIS A 103 -4.70 -5.90 -3.63
CA HIS A 103 -5.63 -5.30 -2.69
C HIS A 103 -6.62 -4.40 -3.44
N GLU A 104 -7.81 -4.92 -3.70
CA GLU A 104 -8.83 -4.22 -4.46
C GLU A 104 -10.25 -4.42 -3.91
N TRP A 105 -11.13 -3.50 -4.26
CA TRP A 105 -12.53 -3.59 -3.93
C TRP A 105 -13.28 -4.48 -4.92
N TRP A 106 -14.19 -5.29 -4.40
CA TRP A 106 -15.20 -6.03 -5.16
C TRP A 106 -16.46 -6.18 -4.28
N GLU A 107 -17.61 -6.46 -4.90
CA GLU A 107 -18.89 -6.57 -4.20
C GLU A 107 -18.89 -7.74 -3.20
N GLY A 108 -18.94 -7.43 -1.90
CA GLY A 108 -18.83 -8.40 -0.81
C GLY A 108 -17.50 -8.33 -0.04
N ASN A 109 -16.52 -7.57 -0.53
CA ASN A 109 -15.30 -7.27 0.24
C ASN A 109 -15.54 -6.10 1.20
N GLU A 110 -15.97 -6.42 2.42
CA GLU A 110 -16.23 -5.41 3.45
C GLU A 110 -14.95 -4.77 4.04
N SER A 111 -13.76 -5.30 3.73
CA SER A 111 -12.50 -4.77 4.26
C SER A 111 -11.92 -3.63 3.40
N VAL A 112 -12.45 -3.42 2.20
CA VAL A 112 -12.00 -2.38 1.27
C VAL A 112 -13.16 -1.44 0.94
N ALA A 113 -12.93 -0.15 0.97
CA ALA A 113 -13.95 0.85 0.73
C ALA A 113 -14.32 0.89 -0.76
N PRO A 114 -15.61 1.03 -1.12
CA PRO A 114 -16.00 1.35 -2.49
C PRO A 114 -15.27 2.61 -3.00
N GLY A 115 -14.80 2.55 -4.25
CA GLY A 115 -13.99 3.60 -4.86
C GLY A 115 -12.54 3.64 -4.40
N SER A 116 -12.08 2.64 -3.64
CA SER A 116 -10.64 2.42 -3.42
C SER A 116 -9.97 2.11 -4.76
N ARG A 117 -8.79 2.68 -4.97
CA ARG A 117 -7.97 2.34 -6.14
C ARG A 117 -7.36 0.94 -5.98
N PRO A 118 -7.29 0.12 -7.04
CA PRO A 118 -6.58 -1.16 -7.00
C PRO A 118 -5.11 -0.94 -6.67
N LEU A 119 -4.61 -1.73 -5.72
CA LEU A 119 -3.22 -1.68 -5.28
C LEU A 119 -2.58 -3.05 -5.43
N THR A 120 -1.53 -3.12 -6.24
CA THR A 120 -0.63 -4.26 -6.30
C THR A 120 0.54 -4.03 -5.33
N ILE A 121 0.89 -5.02 -4.53
CA ILE A 121 2.10 -5.02 -3.71
C ILE A 121 3.02 -6.11 -4.22
N THR A 122 4.25 -5.78 -4.60
CA THR A 122 5.17 -6.66 -5.32
C THR A 122 6.51 -6.80 -4.58
N ARG A 123 6.99 -8.03 -4.41
CA ARG A 123 8.36 -8.31 -3.96
C ARG A 123 9.35 -8.08 -5.11
N SER A 124 10.27 -7.13 -4.94
CA SER A 124 11.40 -6.90 -5.85
C SER A 124 12.69 -7.58 -5.39
#